data_AF-A0A5M6D4P1-F1
#
_entry.id   AF-A0A5M6D4P1-F1
#
_cell.length_a   1.000
_cell.length_b   1.000
_cell.length_c   1.000
_cell.angle_alpha   90.00
_cell.angle_beta   90.00
_cell.angle_gamma   90.00
#
_symmetry.space_group_name_H-M   'P 1'
#
loop_
_entity.id
_entity.type
_entity.pdbx_description
1 polymer ?
#
loop_
_entity_poly.entity_id
_entity_poly.type
_entity_poly.pdbx_seq_one_letter_code
_entity_poly.pdbx_strand_id
1 'polypeptide(L)'
;MLYKDNQNNPQQITINYKLILDRLRKTIMVYEAECPEVAALKQEINLIYFNIFLSDAHLCHLQKICKLLDKKKQESPVIKMLHEAYCSDLESFKRGVIVSQNAEIYF
;
A
#
# COMPACT_ATOMS: atom_id res chain seq x y z
N MET A 1 -7.30 6.23 33.75
CA MET A 1 -8.07 5.50 32.72
C MET A 1 -7.10 4.62 31.97
N LEU A 2 -7.18 3.30 32.18
CA LEU A 2 -6.39 2.31 31.46
C LEU A 2 -6.95 2.22 30.04
N TYR A 3 -6.28 2.81 29.06
CA TYR A 3 -6.53 2.48 27.66
C TYR A 3 -6.10 1.02 27.50
N LYS A 4 -7.09 0.12 27.42
CA LYS A 4 -6.85 -1.23 26.92
C LYS A 4 -6.48 -1.05 25.44
N ASP A 5 -5.18 -1.07 25.16
CA ASP A 5 -4.66 -1.35 23.82
C ASP A 5 -5.28 -2.68 23.39
N ASN A 6 -6.33 -2.61 22.57
CA ASN A 6 -6.82 -3.76 21.84
C ASN A 6 -5.68 -4.17 20.89
N GLN A 7 -4.94 -5.15 21.36
CA GLN A 7 -3.80 -5.78 20.71
C GLN A 7 -4.10 -6.02 19.24
N ASN A 8 -3.34 -5.37 18.36
CA ASN A 8 -3.32 -5.72 16.94
C ASN A 8 -2.96 -7.21 16.83
N ASN A 9 -3.92 -8.05 16.41
CA ASN A 9 -3.67 -9.46 16.16
C ASN A 9 -2.57 -9.56 15.06
N PRO A 10 -1.40 -10.19 15.32
CA PRO A 10 -0.32 -10.30 14.35
C PRO A 10 -0.77 -10.95 13.02
N GLN A 11 -1.76 -11.84 13.07
CA GLN A 11 -2.38 -12.43 11.88
C GLN A 11 -3.16 -11.37 11.10
N GLN A 12 -3.92 -10.51 11.77
CA GLN A 12 -4.67 -9.42 11.14
C GLN A 12 -3.75 -8.38 10.51
N ILE A 13 -2.64 -8.03 11.16
CA ILE A 13 -1.60 -7.16 10.59
C ILE A 13 -1.09 -7.76 9.28
N THR A 14 -0.76 -9.06 9.29
CA THR A 14 -0.25 -9.75 8.10
C THR A 14 -1.29 -9.83 6.99
N ILE A 15 -2.57 -10.06 7.34
CA ILE A 15 -3.68 -10.08 6.40
C ILE A 15 -3.86 -8.70 5.75
N ASN A 16 -3.98 -7.64 6.55
CA ASN A 16 -4.12 -6.27 6.04
C ASN A 16 -2.94 -5.88 5.15
N TYR A 17 -1.72 -6.21 5.56
CA TYR A 17 -0.52 -5.94 4.78
C TYR A 17 -0.57 -6.62 3.40
N LYS A 18 -0.87 -7.93 3.37
CA LYS A 18 -0.99 -8.68 2.11
C LYS A 18 -2.10 -8.13 1.21
N LEU A 19 -3.24 -7.76 1.78
CA LEU A 19 -4.37 -7.20 1.04
C LEU A 19 -4.01 -5.87 0.36
N ILE A 20 -3.36 -4.95 1.09
CA ILE A 20 -2.93 -3.66 0.55
C ILE A 20 -1.97 -3.85 -0.62
N LEU A 21 -1.00 -4.76 -0.48
CA LEU A 21 -0.02 -5.04 -1.53
C LEU A 21 -0.64 -5.74 -2.75
N ASP A 22 -1.56 -6.67 -2.54
CA ASP A 22 -2.26 -7.35 -3.63
C ASP A 22 -3.12 -6.36 -4.43
N ARG A 23 -3.88 -5.50 -3.74
CA ARG A 23 -4.67 -4.44 -4.37
C ARG A 23 -3.80 -3.47 -5.17
N LEU A 24 -2.69 -3.03 -4.59
CA LEU A 24 -1.72 -2.18 -5.28
C LEU A 24 -1.19 -2.86 -6.54
N ARG A 25 -0.77 -4.13 -6.44
CA ARG A 25 -0.25 -4.91 -7.57
C ARG A 25 -1.29 -5.06 -8.67
N LYS A 26 -2.52 -5.43 -8.33
CA LYS A 26 -3.62 -5.58 -9.29
C LYS A 26 -3.92 -4.24 -9.98
N THR A 27 -3.99 -3.15 -9.22
CA THR A 27 -4.20 -1.81 -9.79
C THR A 27 -3.10 -1.46 -10.78
N ILE A 28 -1.83 -1.66 -10.42
CA ILE A 28 -0.69 -1.44 -11.33
C ILE A 28 -0.79 -2.30 -12.60
N MET A 29 -1.16 -3.58 -12.47
CA MET A 29 -1.31 -4.48 -13.63
C MET A 29 -2.40 -4.04 -14.60
N VAL A 30 -3.47 -3.41 -14.11
CA VAL A 30 -4.55 -2.87 -14.96
C VAL A 30 -4.04 -1.68 -15.79
N TYR A 31 -3.29 -0.77 -15.17
CA TYR A 31 -2.91 0.50 -15.82
C TYR A 31 -1.52 0.48 -16.48
N GLU A 32 -0.66 -0.51 -16.21
CA GLU A 32 0.72 -0.50 -16.75
C GLU A 32 0.82 -0.61 -18.27
N ALA A 33 -0.21 -1.18 -18.94
CA ALA A 33 -0.24 -1.30 -20.39
C ALA A 33 -0.57 0.04 -21.08
N GLU A 34 -1.36 0.89 -20.43
CA GLU A 34 -1.88 2.14 -20.99
C GLU A 34 -1.13 3.38 -20.45
N CYS A 35 -0.46 3.26 -19.30
CA CYS A 35 0.24 4.34 -18.61
C CYS A 35 1.72 3.97 -18.38
N PRO A 36 2.66 4.43 -19.24
CA PRO A 36 4.09 4.13 -19.13
C PRO A 36 4.71 4.52 -17.77
N GLU A 37 4.21 5.59 -17.15
CA GLU A 37 4.63 6.03 -15.83
C GLU A 37 4.24 5.03 -14.71
N VAL A 38 3.14 4.31 -14.89
CA VAL A 38 2.71 3.22 -13.98
C VAL A 38 3.61 2.00 -14.17
N ALA A 39 4.04 1.71 -15.40
CA ALA A 39 5.03 0.66 -15.67
C ALA A 39 6.40 0.98 -15.02
N ALA A 40 6.85 2.24 -15.07
CA ALA A 40 8.05 2.69 -14.36
C ALA A 40 7.88 2.58 -12.83
N LEU A 41 6.71 3.00 -12.32
CA LEU A 41 6.37 2.89 -10.90
C LEU A 41 6.42 1.43 -10.41
N LYS A 42 5.96 0.47 -11.21
CA LYS A 42 6.06 -0.97 -10.89
C LYS A 42 7.50 -1.42 -10.64
N GLN A 43 8.44 -0.98 -11.48
CA GLN A 43 9.85 -1.32 -11.32
C GLN A 43 10.42 -0.77 -10.01
N GLU A 44 10.12 0.49 -9.70
CA GLU A 44 10.59 1.15 -8.47
C GLU A 44 9.99 0.51 -7.22
N ILE A 45 8.70 0.13 -7.25
CA ILE A 45 8.04 -0.60 -6.17
C ILE A 45 8.69 -1.98 -5.96
N ASN A 46 9.00 -2.72 -7.04
CA ASN A 46 9.68 -4.02 -6.94
C ASN A 46 11.04 -3.93 -6.23
N LEU A 47 11.79 -2.84 -6.41
CA LEU A 47 13.05 -2.61 -5.70
C LEU A 47 12.86 -2.43 -4.19
N ILE A 48 11.70 -1.91 -3.76
CA ILE A 48 11.35 -1.80 -2.35
C ILE A 48 11.08 -3.19 -1.74
N TYR A 49 10.37 -4.07 -2.48
CA TYR A 49 10.05 -5.43 -2.04
C TYR A 49 11.29 -6.29 -1.76
N PHE A 50 12.37 -6.14 -2.54
CA PHE A 50 13.60 -6.93 -2.39
C PHE A 50 14.36 -6.66 -1.07
N ASN A 51 14.02 -5.60 -0.32
CA ASN A 51 14.83 -5.10 0.80
C ASN A 51 14.21 -5.32 2.20
N ILE A 52 13.35 -6.33 2.39
CA ILE A 52 12.58 -6.46 3.64
C ILE A 52 12.71 -7.83 4.30
N PHE A 53 13.22 -7.82 5.55
CA PHE A 53 13.17 -8.91 6.52
C PHE A 53 12.61 -8.34 7.84
N LEU A 54 11.61 -9.00 8.47
CA LEU A 54 11.00 -8.77 9.81
C LEU A 54 9.69 -7.95 9.91
N SER A 55 8.89 -8.18 10.96
CA SER A 55 7.50 -7.73 11.12
C SER A 55 7.29 -6.21 11.23
N ASP A 56 8.23 -5.46 11.83
CA ASP A 56 8.22 -3.99 11.80
C ASP A 56 8.46 -3.43 10.40
N ALA A 57 8.93 -4.28 9.48
CA ALA A 57 9.07 -3.90 8.10
C ALA A 57 7.72 -3.77 7.38
N HIS A 58 6.60 -4.33 7.86
CA HIS A 58 5.30 -4.15 7.16
C HIS A 58 4.89 -2.67 7.11
N LEU A 59 4.84 -1.98 8.26
CA LEU A 59 4.49 -0.56 8.28
C LEU A 59 5.53 0.28 7.55
N CYS A 60 6.82 0.02 7.81
CA CYS A 60 7.92 0.73 7.14
C CYS A 60 7.87 0.55 5.62
N HIS A 61 7.54 -0.65 5.15
CA HIS A 61 7.38 -0.96 3.74
C HIS A 61 6.24 -0.18 3.10
N LEU A 62 5.06 -0.23 3.71
CA LEU A 62 3.91 0.51 3.20
C LEU A 62 4.19 2.02 3.18
N GLN A 63 4.90 2.54 4.19
CA GLN A 63 5.33 3.94 4.21
C GLN A 63 6.31 4.28 3.09
N LYS A 64 7.27 3.39 2.77
CA LYS A 64 8.20 3.59 1.64
C LYS A 64 7.46 3.66 0.31
N ILE A 65 6.44 2.82 0.12
CA ILE A 65 5.59 2.86 -1.08
C ILE A 65 4.76 4.15 -1.13
N CYS A 66 4.06 4.54 -0.05
CA CYS A 66 3.28 5.79 -0.03
C CYS A 66 4.20 7.01 -0.30
N LYS A 67 5.45 7.03 0.21
CA LYS A 67 6.43 8.08 -0.13
C LYS A 67 6.83 8.11 -1.61
N LEU A 68 7.02 6.94 -2.23
CA LEU A 68 7.32 6.86 -3.66
C LEU A 68 6.15 7.38 -4.50
N LEU A 69 4.93 6.97 -4.15
CA LEU A 69 3.70 7.44 -4.78
C LEU A 69 3.53 8.96 -4.63
N ASP A 70 3.81 9.51 -3.44
CA ASP A 70 3.75 10.94 -3.18
C ASP A 70 4.71 11.74 -4.06
N LYS A 71 5.94 11.23 -4.23
CA LYS A 71 6.96 11.84 -5.10
C LYS A 71 6.52 11.89 -6.56
N LYS A 72 5.78 10.87 -7.02
CA LYS A 72 5.37 10.71 -8.43
C LYS A 72 3.96 11.18 -8.74
N LYS A 73 3.15 11.57 -7.74
CA LYS A 73 1.75 11.95 -7.94
C LYS A 73 1.52 13.10 -8.92
N GLN A 74 2.54 13.94 -9.15
CA GLN A 74 2.46 15.04 -10.12
C GLN A 74 2.75 14.59 -11.56
N GLU A 75 3.30 13.38 -11.74
CA GLU A 75 3.63 12.83 -13.06
C GLU A 75 2.38 12.32 -13.78
N SER A 76 1.34 11.90 -13.06
CA SER A 76 0.11 11.37 -13.65
C SER A 76 -1.10 11.43 -12.72
N PRO A 77 -2.29 11.76 -13.25
CA PRO A 77 -3.55 11.65 -12.50
C PRO A 77 -3.79 10.25 -11.93
N VAL A 78 -3.38 9.20 -12.64
CA VAL A 78 -3.53 7.81 -12.19
C VAL A 78 -2.67 7.55 -10.95
N ILE A 79 -1.42 8.03 -10.95
CA ILE A 79 -0.53 7.91 -9.79
C ILE A 79 -1.06 8.75 -8.62
N LYS A 80 -1.65 9.91 -8.88
CA LYS A 80 -2.29 10.74 -7.85
C LYS A 80 -3.45 10.00 -7.17
N MET A 81 -4.36 9.43 -7.97
CA MET A 81 -5.48 8.64 -7.44
C MET A 81 -4.98 7.42 -6.66
N LEU A 82 -3.96 6.74 -7.18
CA LEU A 82 -3.32 5.62 -6.50
C LEU A 82 -2.71 6.02 -5.16
N HIS A 83 -2.02 7.16 -5.10
CA HIS A 83 -1.44 7.70 -3.87
C HIS A 83 -2.53 7.98 -2.81
N GLU A 84 -3.59 8.69 -3.19
CA GLU A 84 -4.68 9.06 -2.27
C GLU A 84 -5.37 7.81 -1.69
N ALA A 85 -5.68 6.84 -2.55
CA ALA A 85 -6.33 5.60 -2.14
C ALA A 85 -5.40 4.70 -1.30
N TYR A 86 -4.13 4.60 -1.68
CA TYR A 86 -3.12 3.84 -0.94
C TYR A 86 -2.84 4.42 0.44
N CYS A 87 -2.74 5.74 0.58
CA CYS A 87 -2.46 6.34 1.88
C CYS A 87 -3.69 6.25 2.82
N SER A 88 -4.93 6.14 2.31
CA SER A 88 -6.11 5.77 3.11
C SER A 88 -5.98 4.37 3.73
N ASP A 89 -5.54 3.39 2.92
CA ASP A 89 -5.25 2.02 3.37
C ASP A 89 -4.10 1.99 4.40
N LEU A 90 -3.05 2.81 4.19
CA LEU A 90 -1.95 2.95 5.14
C LEU A 90 -2.41 3.52 6.49
N GLU A 91 -3.30 4.53 6.50
CA GLU A 91 -3.88 5.06 7.75
C GLU A 91 -4.75 4.03 8.45
N SER A 92 -5.53 3.25 7.70
CA SER A 92 -6.31 2.13 8.24
C SER A 92 -5.40 1.08 8.87
N PHE A 93 -4.29 0.74 8.19
CA PHE A 93 -3.27 -0.17 8.70
C PHE A 93 -2.63 0.33 10.00
N LYS A 94 -2.23 1.60 10.07
CA LYS A 94 -1.65 2.22 11.29
C LYS A 94 -2.59 2.15 12.48
N ARG A 95 -3.90 2.31 12.24
CA ARG A 95 -4.95 2.28 13.27
C ARG A 95 -5.38 0.86 13.66
N GLY A 96 -4.85 -0.17 13.01
CA GLY A 96 -5.26 -1.56 13.26
C GLY A 96 -6.67 -1.87 12.75
N VAL A 97 -7.24 -1.02 11.90
CA VAL A 97 -8.58 -1.22 11.34
C VAL A 97 -8.51 -2.30 10.27
N ILE A 98 -9.54 -3.14 10.17
CA ILE A 98 -9.64 -4.14 9.11
C ILE A 98 -9.74 -3.41 7.77
N VAL A 99 -8.78 -3.68 6.88
CA VAL A 99 -8.83 -3.16 5.51
C VAL A 99 -9.90 -3.93 4.75
N SER A 100 -10.82 -3.23 4.11
CA SER A 100 -11.91 -3.84 3.33
C SER A 100 -11.34 -4.86 2.34
N GLN A 101 -11.95 -6.04 2.23
CA GLN A 101 -11.57 -7.07 1.26
C GLN A 101 -12.35 -6.95 -0.05
N ASN A 102 -13.37 -6.08 -0.09
CA ASN A 102 -14.34 -6.05 -1.19
C ASN A 102 -13.83 -5.32 -2.44
N ALA A 103 -12.75 -4.54 -2.32
CA ALA A 103 -12.14 -3.85 -3.44
C ALA A 103 -10.87 -4.58 -3.89
N GLU A 104 -10.87 -5.10 -5.11
CA GLU A 104 -9.72 -5.79 -5.71
C GLU A 104 -8.67 -4.83 -6.29
N ILE A 105 -9.08 -3.61 -6.67
CA ILE A 105 -8.25 -2.51 -7.17
C ILE A 105 -8.69 -1.19 -6.51
N TYR A 106 -7.91 -0.11 -6.66
CA TYR A 106 -8.19 1.17 -5.99
C TYR A 106 -9.25 2.05 -6.67
N PHE A 107 -9.54 1.86 -7.95
CA PHE A 107 -10.52 2.62 -8.73
C PHE A 107 -10.86 1.89 -10.04
#